data_AF-A0A2T1E1T0-F1
#
_entry.id   AF-A0A2T1E1T0-F1
#
_cell.length_a   1.000
_cell.length_b   1.000
_cell.length_c   1.000
_cell.angle_alpha   90.00
_cell.angle_beta   90.00
_cell.angle_gamma   90.00
#
_symmetry.space_group_name_H-M   'P 1'
#
loop_
_entity.id
_entity.type
_entity.pdbx_description
1 polymer ?
#
loop_
_entity_poly.entity_id
_entity_poly.type
_entity_poly.pdbx_seq_one_letter_code
_entity_poly.pdbx_strand_id
1 'polypeptide(L)'
;MKINRLLVVSAVSVLIGGGGFITSKALADQFLVAQSAPSMEQRESGEGKRGGGKLDRLSGITEAQKTQLQQIKSASRQQIEAIPTAAQKARMEAIRNDTKAKMDAVLTAEQRQQLAQSSPASGERKGRGYPKISGLTDAQKTQMREIRTASRQQMDAVLTAEQKAQMEAIRTDTKAKMDAVLTAAQRQELEQMRQKKQNRQQKQS
;
A
#
# COMPACT_ATOMS: atom_id res chain seq x y z
N MET A 1 -3.77 54.83 -33.37
CA MET A 1 -2.47 54.80 -32.65
C MET A 1 -1.82 53.43 -32.94
N LYS A 2 -0.95 53.32 -33.94
CA LYS A 2 0.53 53.36 -33.89
C LYS A 2 1.19 52.33 -32.92
N ILE A 3 1.45 51.15 -33.48
CA ILE A 3 2.65 50.25 -33.47
C ILE A 3 3.63 50.32 -32.27
N ASN A 4 3.97 49.16 -31.67
CA ASN A 4 5.35 48.63 -31.71
C ASN A 4 5.46 47.15 -31.27
N ARG A 5 6.21 46.40 -32.08
CA ARG A 5 6.66 45.01 -31.91
C ARG A 5 7.86 44.95 -30.95
N LEU A 6 8.04 43.83 -30.26
CA LEU A 6 9.40 43.31 -30.02
C LEU A 6 9.42 41.77 -30.11
N LEU A 7 9.98 41.32 -31.22
CA LEU A 7 10.57 40.01 -31.44
C LEU A 7 11.85 39.91 -30.61
N VAL A 8 12.05 38.83 -29.85
CA VAL A 8 13.39 38.41 -29.45
C VAL A 8 13.60 36.97 -29.91
N VAL A 9 14.72 36.84 -30.59
CA VAL A 9 15.19 35.75 -31.43
C VAL A 9 15.91 34.70 -30.58
N SER A 10 15.87 33.48 -31.13
CA SER A 10 16.57 32.24 -30.78
C SER A 10 18.01 32.33 -30.24
N ALA A 11 18.39 31.34 -29.44
CA ALA A 11 19.69 30.70 -29.57
C ALA A 11 19.57 29.18 -29.30
N VAL A 12 19.73 28.42 -30.39
CA VAL A 12 19.99 26.98 -30.40
C VAL A 12 21.49 26.81 -30.23
N SER A 13 21.92 26.03 -29.24
CA SER A 13 23.30 25.54 -29.15
C SER A 13 23.28 24.03 -29.28
N VAL A 14 23.44 23.56 -30.52
CA VAL A 14 23.89 22.20 -30.84
C VAL A 14 25.41 22.23 -30.81
N LEU A 15 26.03 21.43 -29.94
CA LEU A 15 27.46 21.16 -29.99
C LEU A 15 27.67 19.68 -30.25
N ILE A 16 28.00 19.40 -31.52
CA ILE A 16 28.56 18.16 -32.03
C ILE A 16 30.05 18.18 -31.71
N GLY A 17 30.61 17.07 -31.22
CA GLY A 17 32.05 16.83 -31.31
C GLY A 17 32.58 15.80 -30.34
N GLY A 18 33.24 14.77 -30.89
CA GLY A 18 34.27 14.03 -30.15
C GLY A 18 34.01 12.53 -30.00
N GLY A 19 34.20 11.78 -31.09
CA GLY A 19 34.48 10.35 -30.99
C GLY A 19 35.79 10.12 -30.25
N GLY A 20 35.80 9.13 -29.38
CA GLY A 20 36.98 8.66 -28.67
C GLY A 20 36.80 7.19 -28.30
N PHE A 21 37.17 6.30 -29.22
CA PHE A 21 37.49 4.93 -28.89
C PHE A 21 38.75 4.94 -28.00
N ILE A 22 38.68 4.37 -26.80
CA ILE A 22 39.87 3.92 -26.08
C ILE A 22 39.67 2.45 -25.73
N THR A 23 40.38 1.61 -26.47
CA THR A 23 40.63 0.21 -26.13
C THR A 23 41.85 0.09 -25.23
N SER A 24 41.76 -0.86 -24.29
CA SER A 24 42.85 -1.66 -23.72
C SER A 24 43.61 -1.14 -22.47
N LYS A 25 43.24 -1.78 -21.36
CA LYS A 25 44.10 -2.60 -20.49
C LYS A 25 45.11 -1.91 -19.55
N ALA A 26 45.01 -2.33 -18.29
CA ALA A 26 45.96 -2.21 -17.18
C ALA A 26 45.94 -0.90 -16.37
N LEU A 27 45.20 -0.96 -15.25
CA LEU A 27 45.65 -0.41 -13.97
C LEU A 27 45.06 -1.32 -12.88
N ALA A 28 45.88 -2.29 -12.50
CA ALA A 28 45.76 -2.96 -11.22
C ALA A 28 46.21 -1.99 -10.12
N ASP A 29 45.69 -2.28 -8.94
CA ASP A 29 45.98 -1.71 -7.63
C ASP A 29 45.23 -0.47 -7.14
N GLN A 30 44.76 -0.68 -5.90
CA GLN A 30 44.57 0.31 -4.84
C GLN A 30 43.18 0.92 -4.68
N PHE A 31 42.23 0.10 -4.22
CA PHE A 31 41.25 0.55 -3.21
C PHE A 31 40.95 -0.57 -2.21
N LEU A 32 41.84 -0.68 -1.22
CA LEU A 32 41.55 -1.28 0.08
C LEU A 32 40.86 -0.21 0.94
N VAL A 33 39.54 -0.17 0.90
CA VAL A 33 38.73 0.44 1.96
C VAL A 33 37.77 -0.62 2.44
N ALA A 34 38.18 -1.28 3.52
CA ALA A 34 37.32 -2.09 4.35
C ALA A 34 36.23 -1.19 4.94
N GLN A 35 35.09 -1.10 4.26
CA GLN A 35 33.84 -0.71 4.92
C GLN A 35 33.26 -1.96 5.57
N SER A 36 33.38 -1.96 6.89
CA SER A 36 32.63 -2.77 7.84
C SER A 36 31.20 -3.00 7.35
N ALA A 37 30.94 -4.24 6.94
CA ALA A 37 29.58 -4.74 6.83
C ALA A 37 28.91 -4.58 8.21
N PRO A 38 27.74 -3.94 8.34
CA PRO A 38 26.92 -4.20 9.50
C PRO A 38 26.53 -5.67 9.42
N SER A 39 27.07 -6.45 10.35
CA SER A 39 26.64 -7.81 10.65
C SER A 39 25.12 -7.86 10.62
N MET A 40 24.57 -8.53 9.60
CA MET A 40 23.20 -9.03 9.64
C MET A 40 23.16 -10.13 10.69
N GLU A 41 23.23 -9.74 11.96
CA GLU A 41 22.80 -10.58 13.04
C GLU A 41 21.36 -10.98 12.76
N GLN A 42 21.17 -12.29 12.78
CA GLN A 42 19.91 -12.99 12.77
C GLN A 42 18.91 -12.21 13.63
N ARG A 43 18.02 -11.46 12.98
CA ARG A 43 16.72 -11.19 13.57
C ARG A 43 16.01 -12.52 13.61
N GLU A 44 16.18 -13.22 14.73
CA GLU A 44 15.29 -14.29 15.15
C GLU A 44 13.87 -13.85 14.82
N SER A 45 13.22 -14.64 13.98
CA SER A 45 11.83 -14.52 13.62
C SER A 45 10.99 -14.74 14.87
N GLY A 46 10.84 -13.69 15.67
CA GLY A 46 9.90 -13.66 16.78
C GLY A 46 8.53 -13.99 16.25
N GLU A 47 8.01 -15.13 16.68
CA GLU A 47 6.70 -15.69 16.36
C GLU A 47 5.57 -14.78 16.87
N GLY A 48 5.38 -13.65 16.22
CA GLY A 48 4.19 -12.83 16.30
C GLY A 48 3.27 -13.11 15.10
N LYS A 49 2.91 -14.39 14.86
CA LYS A 49 2.00 -14.79 13.76
C LYS A 49 0.59 -14.20 13.97
N ARG A 50 0.40 -12.94 13.61
CA ARG A 50 -0.91 -12.35 13.31
C ARG A 50 -1.04 -12.19 11.80
N GLY A 51 -1.36 -13.31 11.15
CA GLY A 51 -1.96 -13.36 9.82
C GLY A 51 -0.98 -13.25 8.66
N GLY A 52 -0.23 -14.32 8.38
CA GLY A 52 0.47 -14.48 7.12
C GLY A 52 -0.48 -14.22 5.95
N GLY A 53 -0.02 -13.40 4.99
CA GLY A 53 -0.76 -13.08 3.78
C GLY A 53 -1.10 -14.35 3.01
N LYS A 54 -2.03 -14.26 2.05
CA LYS A 54 -2.44 -15.43 1.24
C LYS A 54 -1.26 -16.18 0.59
N LEU A 55 -0.18 -15.47 0.28
CA LEU A 55 1.03 -16.03 -0.31
C LEU A 55 1.86 -16.84 0.68
N ASP A 56 1.79 -16.53 1.98
CA ASP A 56 2.50 -17.25 3.03
C ASP A 56 1.85 -18.61 3.34
N ARG A 57 0.64 -18.84 2.79
CA ARG A 57 -0.11 -20.10 2.89
C ARG A 57 0.14 -21.04 1.71
N LEU A 58 0.85 -20.57 0.68
CA LEU A 58 1.20 -21.40 -0.46
C LEU A 58 2.23 -22.43 -0.02
N SER A 59 1.99 -23.68 -0.42
CA SER A 59 2.90 -24.76 -0.12
C SER A 59 4.24 -24.56 -0.86
N GLY A 60 5.35 -24.83 -0.16
CA GLY A 60 6.69 -24.83 -0.76
C GLY A 60 7.22 -23.46 -1.23
N ILE A 61 6.72 -22.35 -0.68
CA ILE A 61 7.28 -21.03 -0.98
C ILE A 61 8.68 -20.86 -0.37
N THR A 62 9.67 -20.55 -1.19
CA THR A 62 11.07 -20.41 -0.74
C THR A 62 11.30 -19.06 -0.05
N GLU A 63 12.35 -18.96 0.78
CA GLU A 63 12.72 -17.68 1.41
C GLU A 63 13.11 -16.61 0.38
N ALA A 64 13.73 -17.03 -0.73
CA ALA A 64 14.00 -16.13 -1.85
C ALA A 64 12.71 -15.59 -2.47
N GLN A 65 11.71 -16.45 -2.71
CA GLN A 65 10.40 -16.04 -3.20
C GLN A 65 9.68 -15.11 -2.21
N LYS A 66 9.70 -15.42 -0.90
CA LYS A 66 9.11 -14.54 0.14
C LYS A 66 9.75 -13.15 0.12
N THR A 67 11.07 -13.09 0.04
CA THR A 67 11.84 -11.84 -0.02
C THR A 67 11.46 -11.02 -1.25
N GLN A 68 11.41 -11.65 -2.44
CA GLN A 68 11.00 -10.98 -3.68
C GLN A 68 9.57 -10.46 -3.60
N LEU A 69 8.63 -11.25 -3.08
CA LEU A 69 7.24 -10.82 -2.91
C LEU A 69 7.11 -9.66 -1.91
N GLN A 70 7.90 -9.66 -0.84
CA GLN A 70 7.93 -8.56 0.12
C GLN A 70 8.45 -7.28 -0.53
N GLN A 71 9.52 -7.37 -1.33
CA GLN A 71 10.04 -6.22 -2.08
C GLN A 71 9.00 -5.67 -3.08
N ILE A 72 8.36 -6.54 -3.87
CA ILE A 72 7.31 -6.14 -4.83
C ILE A 72 6.16 -5.43 -4.11
N LYS A 73 5.67 -5.98 -3.00
CA LYS A 73 4.60 -5.35 -2.21
C LYS A 73 5.01 -4.01 -1.60
N SER A 74 6.25 -3.91 -1.13
CA SER A 74 6.75 -2.69 -0.49
C SER A 74 6.91 -1.56 -1.51
N ALA A 75 7.49 -1.86 -2.67
CA ALA A 75 7.60 -0.93 -3.78
C ALA A 75 6.22 -0.47 -4.28
N SER A 76 5.30 -1.42 -4.50
CA SER A 76 3.91 -1.11 -4.88
C SER A 76 3.22 -0.18 -3.88
N ARG A 77 3.40 -0.43 -2.57
CA ARG A 77 2.83 0.41 -1.51
C ARG A 77 3.36 1.83 -1.57
N GLN A 78 4.66 2.00 -1.76
CA GLN A 78 5.29 3.33 -1.88
C GLN A 78 4.74 4.09 -3.09
N GLN A 79 4.60 3.42 -4.23
CA GLN A 79 4.03 4.02 -5.44
C GLN A 79 2.57 4.47 -5.21
N ILE A 80 1.74 3.61 -4.62
CA ILE A 80 0.34 3.95 -4.30
C ILE A 80 0.26 5.09 -3.28
N GLU A 81 1.13 5.10 -2.27
CA GLU A 81 1.16 6.14 -1.25
C GLU A 81 1.59 7.50 -1.79
N ALA A 82 2.35 7.54 -2.89
CA ALA A 82 2.75 8.77 -3.55
C ALA A 82 1.63 9.41 -4.41
N ILE A 83 0.58 8.66 -4.76
CA ILE A 83 -0.49 9.17 -5.66
C ILE A 83 -1.35 10.26 -5.01
N PRO A 84 -1.89 10.08 -3.78
CA PRO A 84 -2.69 11.14 -3.15
C PRO A 84 -1.83 12.32 -2.72
N THR A 85 -2.33 13.53 -2.94
CA THR A 85 -1.68 14.75 -2.44
C THR A 85 -1.72 14.82 -0.91
N ALA A 86 -0.85 15.64 -0.31
CA ALA A 86 -0.85 15.87 1.14
C ALA A 86 -2.23 16.35 1.65
N ALA A 87 -2.87 17.26 0.91
CA ALA A 87 -4.21 17.74 1.23
C ALA A 87 -5.28 16.63 1.16
N GLN A 88 -5.21 15.75 0.16
CA GLN A 88 -6.09 14.58 0.07
C GLN A 88 -5.87 13.60 1.22
N LYS A 89 -4.61 13.36 1.62
CA LYS A 89 -4.27 12.53 2.78
C LYS A 89 -4.88 13.10 4.07
N ALA A 90 -4.72 14.40 4.30
CA ALA A 90 -5.29 15.09 5.44
C ALA A 90 -6.83 15.01 5.43
N ARG A 91 -7.47 15.18 4.27
CA ARG A 91 -8.93 15.05 4.14
C ARG A 91 -9.41 13.62 4.46
N MET A 92 -8.72 12.60 3.96
CA MET A 92 -9.04 11.21 4.30
C MET A 92 -8.89 10.92 5.80
N GLU A 93 -7.86 11.48 6.45
CA GLU A 93 -7.67 11.36 7.89
C GLU A 93 -8.79 12.07 8.68
N ALA A 94 -9.16 13.29 8.28
CA ALA A 94 -10.28 14.01 8.86
C ALA A 94 -11.60 13.20 8.76
N ILE A 95 -11.90 12.63 7.59
CA ILE A 95 -13.09 11.76 7.41
C ILE A 95 -13.03 10.56 8.34
N ARG A 96 -11.88 9.88 8.48
CA ARG A 96 -11.73 8.74 9.39
C ARG A 96 -11.96 9.13 10.85
N ASN A 97 -11.42 10.27 11.28
CA ASN A 97 -11.57 10.77 12.65
C ASN A 97 -13.03 11.16 12.94
N ASP A 98 -13.68 11.88 12.02
CA ASP A 98 -15.10 12.22 12.11
C ASP A 98 -15.98 10.95 12.16
N THR A 99 -15.72 9.98 11.28
CA THR A 99 -16.45 8.71 11.27
C THR A 99 -16.29 7.97 12.60
N LYS A 100 -15.07 7.95 13.16
CA LYS A 100 -14.82 7.34 14.47
C LYS A 100 -15.61 8.05 15.57
N ALA A 101 -15.55 9.37 15.63
CA ALA A 101 -16.28 10.16 16.62
C ALA A 101 -17.80 9.92 16.54
N LYS A 102 -18.37 9.90 15.33
CA LYS A 102 -19.80 9.60 15.10
C LYS A 102 -20.16 8.18 15.53
N MET A 103 -19.34 7.17 15.23
CA MET A 103 -19.57 5.81 15.69
C MET A 103 -19.46 5.71 17.21
N ASP A 104 -18.48 6.37 17.82
CA ASP A 104 -18.30 6.39 19.27
C ASP A 104 -19.52 7.02 19.97
N ALA A 105 -20.14 8.04 19.38
CA ALA A 105 -21.34 8.69 19.92
C ALA A 105 -22.59 7.79 19.97
N VAL A 106 -22.71 6.80 19.07
CA VAL A 106 -23.83 5.84 19.01
C VAL A 106 -23.80 4.84 20.19
N LEU A 107 -22.65 4.67 20.82
CA LEU A 107 -22.44 3.67 21.87
C LEU A 107 -22.95 4.13 23.25
N THR A 108 -23.16 3.18 24.15
CA THR A 108 -23.34 3.46 25.58
C THR A 108 -22.00 3.70 26.28
N ALA A 109 -22.03 4.16 27.53
CA ALA A 109 -20.82 4.36 28.33
C ALA A 109 -20.05 3.04 28.54
N GLU A 110 -20.77 1.96 28.83
CA GLU A 110 -20.21 0.62 29.05
C GLU A 110 -19.58 0.07 27.77
N GLN A 111 -20.25 0.23 26.63
CA GLN A 111 -19.73 -0.16 25.32
C GLN A 111 -18.47 0.62 24.94
N ARG A 112 -18.40 1.92 25.27
CA ARG A 112 -17.18 2.74 25.09
C ARG A 112 -16.04 2.26 25.98
N GLN A 113 -16.33 1.87 27.21
CA GLN A 113 -15.32 1.31 28.12
C GLN A 113 -14.77 -0.03 27.59
N GLN A 114 -15.63 -0.92 27.09
CA GLN A 114 -15.22 -2.16 26.42
C GLN A 114 -14.34 -1.88 25.19
N LEU A 115 -14.67 -0.82 24.42
CA LEU A 115 -13.88 -0.39 23.27
C LEU A 115 -12.50 0.12 23.67
N ALA A 116 -12.42 0.88 24.77
CA ALA A 116 -11.16 1.40 25.31
C ALA A 116 -10.26 0.25 25.82
N GLN A 117 -10.84 -0.75 26.49
CA GLN A 117 -10.11 -1.92 26.98
C GLN A 117 -9.65 -2.87 25.85
N SER A 118 -10.38 -2.93 24.74
CA SER A 118 -10.04 -3.74 23.56
C SER A 118 -9.13 -3.03 22.55
N SER A 119 -8.92 -1.72 22.74
CA SER A 119 -7.95 -0.92 22.00
C SER A 119 -6.60 -1.02 22.72
N PRO A 120 -5.54 -1.56 22.08
CA PRO A 120 -4.21 -1.52 22.69
C PRO A 120 -3.84 -0.05 22.92
N ALA A 121 -3.31 0.25 24.11
CA ALA A 121 -2.88 1.58 24.53
C ALA A 121 -1.78 2.20 23.63
N SER A 122 -1.20 1.42 22.71
CA SER A 122 -0.22 1.89 21.73
C SER A 122 -0.89 2.20 20.40
N GLY A 123 -0.65 3.40 19.87
CA GLY A 123 -1.16 3.96 18.60
C GLY A 123 -0.78 3.21 17.31
N GLU A 124 -0.46 1.91 17.38
CA GLU A 124 0.06 1.10 16.27
C GLU A 124 -1.02 0.42 15.42
N ARG A 125 -2.31 0.65 15.68
CA ARG A 125 -3.39 0.18 14.79
C ARG A 125 -3.64 1.14 13.63
N LYS A 126 -2.58 1.55 12.93
CA LYS A 126 -2.69 2.33 11.68
C LYS A 126 -3.37 1.45 10.61
N GLY A 127 -4.69 1.59 10.45
CA GLY A 127 -5.47 0.96 9.39
C GLY A 127 -6.34 -0.24 9.76
N ARG A 128 -6.49 -0.60 11.05
CA ARG A 128 -7.52 -1.57 11.44
C ARG A 128 -8.85 -0.83 11.60
N GLY A 129 -9.87 -1.25 10.87
CA GLY A 129 -11.22 -0.66 10.93
C GLY A 129 -11.80 -0.67 12.35
N TYR A 130 -12.92 0.02 12.53
CA TYR A 130 -13.57 0.17 13.82
C TYR A 130 -13.75 -1.19 14.54
N PRO A 131 -13.32 -1.32 15.81
CA PRO A 131 -13.38 -2.59 16.52
C PRO A 131 -14.78 -3.16 16.58
N LYS A 132 -14.88 -4.50 16.64
CA LYS A 132 -16.18 -5.17 16.81
C LYS A 132 -16.60 -5.04 18.27
N ILE A 133 -17.77 -4.48 18.50
CA ILE A 133 -18.37 -4.30 19.82
C ILE A 133 -19.50 -5.32 19.96
N SER A 134 -19.52 -6.04 21.08
CA SER A 134 -20.59 -6.97 21.44
C SER A 134 -21.80 -6.22 22.02
N GLY A 135 -22.99 -6.79 21.87
CA GLY A 135 -24.20 -6.24 22.51
C GLY A 135 -24.73 -4.95 21.89
N LEU A 136 -24.41 -4.66 20.62
CA LEU A 136 -25.04 -3.56 19.88
C LEU A 136 -26.52 -3.87 19.63
N THR A 137 -27.39 -2.90 19.88
CA THR A 137 -28.81 -2.98 19.49
C THR A 137 -28.95 -2.88 17.97
N ASP A 138 -30.10 -3.29 17.42
CA ASP A 138 -30.32 -3.22 15.98
C ASP A 138 -30.42 -1.77 15.48
N ALA A 139 -30.94 -0.86 16.30
CA ALA A 139 -30.91 0.57 16.04
C ALA A 139 -29.45 1.09 15.94
N GLN A 140 -28.59 0.73 16.91
CA GLN A 140 -27.17 1.12 16.88
C GLN A 140 -26.45 0.56 15.65
N LYS A 141 -26.68 -0.73 15.32
CA LYS A 141 -26.10 -1.35 14.11
C LYS A 141 -26.50 -0.62 12.83
N THR A 142 -27.77 -0.19 12.75
CA THR A 142 -28.32 0.55 11.61
C THR A 142 -27.65 1.91 11.48
N GLN A 143 -27.59 2.69 12.57
CA GLN A 143 -26.91 3.99 12.59
C GLN A 143 -25.42 3.87 12.24
N MET A 144 -24.71 2.89 12.80
CA MET A 144 -23.31 2.65 12.45
C MET A 144 -23.12 2.29 10.98
N ARG A 145 -24.08 1.57 10.37
CA ARG A 145 -24.04 1.25 8.94
C ARG A 145 -24.20 2.52 8.10
N GLU A 146 -25.15 3.37 8.44
CA GLU A 146 -25.38 4.66 7.77
C GLU A 146 -24.14 5.56 7.83
N ILE A 147 -23.55 5.71 9.02
CA ILE A 147 -22.31 6.49 9.23
C ILE A 147 -21.19 5.94 8.33
N ARG A 148 -21.03 4.61 8.27
CA ARG A 148 -20.00 3.97 7.41
C ARG A 148 -20.29 4.16 5.93
N THR A 149 -21.54 4.09 5.51
CA THR A 149 -21.92 4.32 4.11
C THR A 149 -21.65 5.76 3.68
N ALA A 150 -22.06 6.74 4.50
CA ALA A 150 -21.78 8.15 4.25
C ALA A 150 -20.26 8.42 4.20
N SER A 151 -19.50 7.87 5.15
CA SER A 151 -18.04 7.96 5.19
C SER A 151 -17.38 7.39 3.93
N ARG A 152 -17.87 6.24 3.42
CA ARG A 152 -17.36 5.65 2.17
C ARG A 152 -17.60 6.57 0.98
N GLN A 153 -18.79 7.14 0.85
CA GLN A 153 -19.10 8.09 -0.22
C GLN A 153 -18.18 9.31 -0.16
N GLN A 154 -17.95 9.86 1.03
CA GLN A 154 -17.03 10.98 1.22
C GLN A 154 -15.59 10.62 0.85
N MET A 155 -15.11 9.44 1.27
CA MET A 155 -13.78 8.92 0.93
C MET A 155 -13.62 8.73 -0.58
N ASP A 156 -14.62 8.16 -1.24
CA ASP A 156 -14.60 7.92 -2.68
C ASP A 156 -14.53 9.22 -3.48
N ALA A 157 -15.08 10.32 -2.95
CA ALA A 157 -15.01 11.63 -3.57
C ALA A 157 -13.66 12.36 -3.38
N VAL A 158 -12.74 11.84 -2.55
CA VAL A 158 -11.45 12.52 -2.30
C VAL A 158 -10.47 12.37 -3.45
N LEU A 159 -10.43 11.19 -4.09
CA LEU A 159 -9.51 10.88 -5.16
C LEU A 159 -10.17 11.08 -6.53
N THR A 160 -9.39 11.60 -7.49
CA THR A 160 -9.88 11.77 -8.87
C THR A 160 -9.99 10.41 -9.58
N ALA A 161 -10.71 10.39 -10.71
CA ALA A 161 -10.84 9.19 -11.52
C ALA A 161 -9.47 8.71 -12.03
N GLU A 162 -8.60 9.63 -12.43
CA GLU A 162 -7.24 9.35 -12.93
C GLU A 162 -6.37 8.75 -11.82
N GLN A 163 -6.42 9.31 -10.60
CA GLN A 163 -5.69 8.76 -9.45
C GLN A 163 -6.15 7.34 -9.10
N LYS A 164 -7.48 7.10 -9.15
CA LYS A 164 -8.04 5.75 -8.94
C LYS A 164 -7.58 4.77 -10.02
N ALA A 165 -7.60 5.19 -11.28
CA ALA A 165 -7.13 4.39 -12.41
C ALA A 165 -5.63 4.06 -12.28
N GLN A 166 -4.82 5.04 -11.88
CA GLN A 166 -3.38 4.85 -11.66
C GLN A 166 -3.11 3.85 -10.52
N MET A 167 -3.84 3.95 -9.41
CA MET A 167 -3.74 2.96 -8.32
C MET A 167 -4.12 1.55 -8.80
N GLU A 168 -5.14 1.42 -9.64
CA GLU A 168 -5.58 0.13 -10.16
C GLU A 168 -4.58 -0.48 -11.16
N ALA A 169 -3.96 0.37 -12.00
CA ALA A 169 -2.87 -0.04 -12.87
C ALA A 169 -1.68 -0.59 -12.06
N ILE A 170 -1.26 0.11 -11.00
CA ILE A 170 -0.18 -0.36 -10.12
C ILE A 170 -0.55 -1.68 -9.46
N ARG A 171 -1.79 -1.84 -8.97
CA ARG A 171 -2.25 -3.10 -8.36
C ARG A 171 -2.22 -4.26 -9.36
N THR A 172 -2.64 -4.01 -10.59
CA THR A 172 -2.63 -5.00 -11.66
C THR A 172 -1.21 -5.42 -12.02
N ASP A 173 -0.32 -4.46 -12.21
CA ASP A 173 1.11 -4.71 -12.45
C ASP A 173 1.77 -5.46 -11.27
N THR A 174 1.49 -5.04 -10.04
CA THR A 174 1.98 -5.69 -8.82
C THR A 174 1.51 -7.15 -8.76
N LYS A 175 0.24 -7.41 -9.10
CA LYS A 175 -0.30 -8.78 -9.16
C LYS A 175 0.45 -9.60 -10.21
N ALA A 176 0.67 -9.07 -11.41
CA ALA A 176 1.40 -9.76 -12.46
C ALA A 176 2.84 -10.10 -12.03
N LYS A 177 3.55 -9.16 -11.40
CA LYS A 177 4.90 -9.35 -10.84
C LYS A 177 4.93 -10.40 -9.73
N MET A 178 3.96 -10.37 -8.82
CA MET A 178 3.87 -11.40 -7.76
C MET A 178 3.58 -12.77 -8.35
N ASP A 179 2.66 -12.86 -9.31
CA ASP A 179 2.36 -14.13 -9.99
C ASP A 179 3.63 -14.64 -10.70
N ALA A 180 4.43 -13.76 -11.34
CA ALA A 180 5.71 -14.10 -12.00
C ALA A 180 6.72 -14.83 -11.10
N VAL A 181 6.76 -14.51 -9.80
CA VAL A 181 7.66 -15.14 -8.81
C VAL A 181 7.23 -16.56 -8.45
N LEU A 182 5.95 -16.90 -8.64
CA LEU A 182 5.39 -18.20 -8.28
C LEU A 182 5.59 -19.24 -9.37
N THR A 183 5.81 -20.50 -8.95
CA THR A 183 5.84 -21.66 -9.84
C THR A 183 4.45 -21.95 -10.40
N ALA A 184 4.37 -22.73 -11.49
CA ALA A 184 3.09 -23.13 -12.09
C ALA A 184 2.17 -23.84 -11.08
N ALA A 185 2.72 -24.75 -10.27
CA ALA A 185 1.98 -25.44 -9.21
C ALA A 185 1.45 -24.47 -8.14
N GLN A 186 2.29 -23.53 -7.68
CA GLN A 186 1.89 -22.51 -6.70
C GLN A 186 0.79 -21.58 -7.24
N ARG A 187 0.84 -21.22 -8.53
CA ARG A 187 -0.22 -20.42 -9.17
C ARG A 187 -1.54 -21.17 -9.23
N GLN A 188 -1.51 -22.47 -9.57
CA GLN A 188 -2.69 -23.31 -9.59
C GLN A 188 -3.33 -23.41 -8.19
N GLU A 189 -2.52 -23.59 -7.15
CA GLU A 189 -2.98 -23.57 -5.75
C GLU A 189 -3.63 -22.22 -5.39
N LEU A 190 -3.00 -21.10 -5.78
CA LEU A 190 -3.53 -19.77 -5.56
C LEU A 190 -4.88 -19.55 -6.27
N GLU A 191 -5.04 -20.05 -7.48
CA GLU A 191 -6.27 -19.96 -8.26
C GLU A 191 -7.41 -20.76 -7.59
N GLN A 192 -7.13 -21.99 -7.14
CA GLN A 192 -8.09 -22.78 -6.37
C GLN A 192 -8.53 -22.06 -5.09
N MET A 193 -7.59 -21.41 -4.38
CA MET A 193 -7.92 -20.60 -3.21
C MET A 193 -8.80 -19.39 -3.57
N ARG A 194 -8.58 -18.75 -4.72
CA ARG A 194 -9.41 -17.64 -5.22
C ARG A 194 -10.83 -18.12 -5.52
N GLN A 195 -10.99 -19.24 -6.23
CA GLN A 195 -12.29 -19.85 -6.53
C GLN A 195 -13.05 -20.25 -5.26
N LYS A 196 -12.39 -20.93 -4.31
CA LYS A 196 -12.99 -21.28 -3.00
C LYS A 196 -13.52 -20.04 -2.28
N LYS A 197 -12.82 -18.90 -2.37
CA LYS A 197 -13.27 -17.64 -1.77
C LYS A 197 -14.49 -17.07 -2.50
N GLN A 198 -14.48 -17.06 -3.84
CA GLN A 198 -15.62 -16.59 -4.63
C GLN A 198 -16.88 -17.41 -4.33
N ASN A 199 -16.76 -18.74 -4.29
CA ASN A 199 -17.89 -19.63 -3.96
C ASN A 199 -18.43 -19.38 -2.55
N ARG A 200 -17.57 -19.07 -1.58
CA ARG A 200 -18.02 -18.69 -0.23
C ARG A 200 -18.78 -17.37 -0.21
N GLN A 201 -18.37 -16.41 -1.03
CA GLN A 201 -19.05 -15.12 -1.12
C GLN A 201 -20.43 -15.27 -1.76
N GLN A 202 -20.54 -16.06 -2.83
CA GLN A 202 -21.81 -16.36 -3.50
C GLN A 202 -22.81 -17.12 -2.61
N LYS A 203 -22.32 -17.97 -1.69
CA LYS A 203 -23.18 -18.68 -0.73
C LYS A 203 -23.63 -17.81 0.46
N GLN A 204 -23.06 -16.61 0.62
CA GLN A 204 -23.34 -15.69 1.72
C GLN A 204 -24.09 -14.42 1.28
N SER A 205 -24.25 -14.24 -0.04
CA SER A 205 -25.07 -13.22 -0.69
C SER A 205 -26.44 -13.78 -1.01
#